data_AF-A0A3B4EKQ6-F1
#
_entry.id   AF-A0A3B4EKQ6-F1
#
_cell.length_a   1.000
_cell.length_b   1.000
_cell.length_c   1.000
_cell.angle_alpha   90.00
_cell.angle_beta   90.00
_cell.angle_gamma   90.00
#
_symmetry.space_group_name_H-M   'P 1'
#
loop_
_entity.id
_entity.type
_entity.pdbx_description
1 polymer ?
#
loop_
_entity_poly.entity_id
_entity_poly.type
_entity_poly.pdbx_seq_one_letter_code
_entity_poly.pdbx_strand_id
1 'polypeptide(L)'
;MSCRRKQLEPSRKPPRENILQLRVMFLDESQHTFEMEQSVLGNDFFNKVCGHLKLLEKEYFGLEFRHYCGSYVWLELLKPLTKQIKRDDLMFHFIVKFYPPDPGQLQKELTRYLFALQIKQDLSNGSLTCNDNSAALLVSHLLQAEIGDYVEELDMQHLENKKYIPNQECLNKKIMRFHKRHRGQTPAEADFQLLEVARKLDMYGIRPQAASDGEGMRINLAVTHSGVLVFQVYTF
;
A
#
# COMPACT_ATOMS: atom_id res chain seq x y z
N MET A 1 -11.38 -27.05 71.02
CA MET A 1 -11.08 -25.96 70.07
C MET A 1 -9.86 -26.32 69.24
N SER A 2 -9.75 -25.73 68.03
CA SER A 2 -8.69 -25.88 67.02
C SER A 2 -9.01 -26.90 65.90
N CYS A 3 -9.60 -26.47 64.77
CA CYS A 3 -9.07 -25.70 63.62
C CYS A 3 -8.78 -26.64 62.43
N ARG A 4 -9.79 -26.91 61.59
CA ARG A 4 -9.60 -27.50 60.26
C ARG A 4 -9.48 -26.38 59.23
N ARG A 5 -8.27 -26.20 58.70
CA ARG A 5 -7.97 -25.33 57.56
C ARG A 5 -8.78 -25.78 56.35
N LYS A 6 -9.61 -24.88 55.79
CA LYS A 6 -10.16 -25.04 54.43
C LYS A 6 -9.00 -24.83 53.45
N GLN A 7 -8.70 -25.85 52.64
CA GLN A 7 -7.84 -25.68 51.47
C GLN A 7 -8.58 -24.80 50.46
N LEU A 8 -7.96 -23.69 50.04
CA LEU A 8 -8.41 -22.94 48.87
C LEU A 8 -8.09 -23.76 47.62
N GLU A 9 -9.11 -24.04 46.80
CA GLU A 9 -8.88 -24.57 45.46
C GLU A 9 -8.10 -23.54 44.62
N PRO A 10 -7.14 -23.97 43.79
CA PRO A 10 -6.43 -23.07 42.91
C PRO A 10 -7.41 -22.53 41.85
N SER A 11 -7.54 -21.21 41.80
CA SER A 11 -8.25 -20.51 40.73
C SER A 11 -7.75 -21.00 39.37
N ARG A 12 -8.63 -21.60 38.56
CA ARG A 12 -8.34 -21.95 37.16
C ARG A 12 -7.83 -20.69 36.46
N LYS A 13 -6.56 -20.71 36.04
CA LYS A 13 -6.05 -19.70 35.10
C LYS A 13 -6.97 -19.71 33.88
N PRO A 14 -7.36 -18.54 33.33
CA PRO A 14 -8.12 -18.52 32.10
C PRO A 14 -7.35 -19.30 31.02
N PRO A 15 -8.05 -19.96 30.07
CA PRO A 15 -7.38 -20.64 28.96
C PRO A 15 -6.43 -19.62 28.32
N ARG A 16 -5.21 -20.03 27.97
CA ARG A 16 -4.33 -19.20 27.15
C ARG A 16 -5.12 -18.90 25.87
N GLU A 17 -5.62 -17.68 25.74
CA GLU A 17 -6.21 -17.22 24.49
C GLU A 17 -5.14 -17.46 23.43
N ASN A 18 -5.47 -18.27 22.43
CA ASN A 18 -4.51 -18.57 21.38
C ASN A 18 -4.17 -17.24 20.67
N ILE A 19 -2.92 -16.82 20.77
CA ILE A 19 -2.39 -15.61 20.15
C ILE A 19 -1.97 -15.96 18.73
N LEU A 20 -2.42 -15.17 17.75
CA LEU A 20 -1.95 -15.17 16.37
C LEU A 20 -0.79 -14.19 16.23
N GLN A 21 0.25 -14.59 15.50
CA GLN A 21 1.33 -13.71 15.07
C GLN A 21 1.13 -13.37 13.59
N LEU A 22 0.74 -12.14 13.30
CA LEU A 22 0.37 -11.69 11.96
C LEU A 22 1.43 -10.73 11.43
N ARG A 23 2.08 -11.11 10.33
CA ARG A 23 3.11 -10.28 9.69
C ARG A 23 2.47 -9.32 8.70
N VAL A 24 2.87 -8.06 8.76
CA VAL A 24 2.44 -7.00 7.86
C VAL A 24 3.67 -6.41 7.17
N MET A 25 3.63 -6.32 5.85
CA MET A 25 4.53 -5.53 5.01
C MET A 25 3.90 -4.17 4.73
N PHE A 26 4.64 -3.10 4.98
CA PHE A 26 4.22 -1.72 4.76
C PHE A 26 4.70 -1.18 3.42
N LEU A 27 4.22 0.02 3.07
CA LEU A 27 4.51 0.69 1.79
C LEU A 27 5.97 1.15 1.66
N ASP A 28 6.69 1.28 2.77
CA ASP A 28 8.13 1.55 2.81
C ASP A 28 8.98 0.26 2.81
N GLU A 29 8.35 -0.89 2.53
CA GLU A 29 8.93 -2.25 2.53
C GLU A 29 9.34 -2.77 3.91
N SER A 30 9.13 -1.98 4.98
CA SER A 30 9.33 -2.44 6.34
C SER A 30 8.31 -3.51 6.72
N GLN A 31 8.67 -4.36 7.69
CA GLN A 31 7.79 -5.42 8.18
C GLN A 31 7.63 -5.33 9.68
N HIS A 32 6.42 -5.61 10.16
CA HIS A 32 6.13 -5.72 11.57
C HIS A 32 5.22 -6.91 11.86
N THR A 33 5.47 -7.58 12.98
CA THR A 33 4.64 -8.71 13.45
C THR A 33 3.75 -8.23 14.58
N PHE A 34 2.44 -8.43 14.43
CA PHE A 34 1.43 -8.09 15.41
C PHE A 34 0.94 -9.34 16.13
N GLU A 35 0.85 -9.27 17.46
CA GLU A 35 0.19 -10.29 18.26
C GLU A 35 -1.29 -9.95 18.43
N MET A 36 -2.17 -10.86 18.03
CA MET A 36 -3.62 -10.68 18.05
C MET A 36 -4.30 -11.88 18.72
N GLU A 37 -5.33 -11.65 19.52
CA GLU A 37 -6.19 -12.75 19.99
C GLU A 37 -6.98 -13.35 18.81
N GLN A 38 -7.19 -14.66 18.79
CA GLN A 38 -7.89 -15.36 17.70
C GLN A 38 -9.36 -14.91 17.48
N SER A 39 -10.03 -14.42 18.52
CA SER A 39 -11.44 -14.04 18.51
C SER A 39 -11.71 -12.64 17.92
N VAL A 40 -10.67 -11.81 17.73
CA VAL A 40 -10.82 -10.41 17.33
C VAL A 40 -11.31 -10.26 15.90
N LEU A 41 -11.93 -9.11 15.62
CA LEU A 41 -12.39 -8.78 14.29
C LEU A 41 -11.24 -8.27 13.42
N GLY A 42 -11.40 -8.36 12.10
CA GLY A 42 -10.47 -7.75 11.14
C GLY A 42 -10.28 -6.25 11.40
N ASN A 43 -11.33 -5.55 11.84
CA ASN A 43 -11.27 -4.13 12.20
C ASN A 43 -10.27 -3.84 13.33
N ASP A 44 -10.24 -4.69 14.37
CA ASP A 44 -9.35 -4.48 15.51
C ASP A 44 -7.89 -4.67 15.12
N PHE A 45 -7.62 -5.67 14.28
CA PHE A 45 -6.29 -5.85 13.69
C PHE A 45 -5.89 -4.67 12.81
N PHE A 46 -6.75 -4.24 11.89
CA PHE A 46 -6.49 -3.08 11.03
C PHE A 46 -6.23 -1.81 11.84
N ASN A 47 -7.02 -1.56 12.89
CA ASN A 47 -6.83 -0.43 13.78
C ASN A 47 -5.49 -0.49 14.53
N LYS A 48 -5.04 -1.68 14.93
CA LYS A 48 -3.71 -1.87 15.55
C LYS A 48 -2.58 -1.53 14.56
N VAL A 49 -2.72 -1.94 13.31
CA VAL A 49 -1.78 -1.60 12.23
C VAL A 49 -1.75 -0.09 11.97
N CYS A 50 -2.91 0.56 11.83
CA CYS A 50 -2.98 2.02 11.67
C CYS A 50 -2.43 2.77 12.89
N GLY A 51 -2.65 2.25 14.10
CA GLY A 51 -2.11 2.79 15.34
C GLY A 51 -0.58 2.74 15.38
N HIS A 52 0.03 1.65 14.90
CA HIS A 52 1.48 1.53 14.76
C HIS A 52 2.06 2.63 13.85
N LEU A 53 1.38 2.93 12.75
CA LEU A 53 1.76 4.00 11.82
C LEU A 53 1.39 5.41 12.32
N LYS A 54 0.60 5.54 13.40
CA LYS A 54 -0.04 6.80 13.83
C LYS A 54 -0.91 7.43 12.73
N LEU A 55 -1.54 6.59 11.91
CA LEU A 55 -2.36 7.00 10.78
C LEU A 55 -3.75 7.45 11.23
N LEU A 56 -4.12 8.70 10.91
CA LEU A 56 -5.41 9.27 11.24
C LEU A 56 -6.46 9.03 10.14
N GLU A 57 -6.10 9.24 8.88
CA GLU A 57 -6.97 9.09 7.71
C GLU A 57 -6.91 7.65 7.16
N LYS A 58 -7.31 6.69 8.00
CA LYS A 58 -7.18 5.25 7.72
C LYS A 58 -8.19 4.73 6.69
N GLU A 59 -9.25 5.49 6.40
CA GLU A 59 -10.34 5.12 5.47
C GLU A 59 -9.86 4.87 4.04
N TYR A 60 -8.70 5.41 3.65
CA TYR A 60 -8.13 5.23 2.31
C TYR A 60 -7.35 3.92 2.14
N PHE A 61 -7.05 3.20 3.22
CA PHE A 61 -6.14 2.06 3.22
C PHE A 61 -6.84 0.76 3.56
N GLY A 62 -6.14 -0.35 3.32
CA GLY A 62 -6.59 -1.66 3.74
C GLY A 62 -5.42 -2.63 3.89
N LEU A 63 -5.76 -3.83 4.34
CA LEU A 63 -4.84 -4.96 4.35
C LEU A 63 -5.32 -5.96 3.31
N GLU A 64 -4.42 -6.41 2.45
CA GLU A 64 -4.65 -7.55 1.58
C GLU A 64 -3.68 -8.69 1.90
N PHE A 65 -4.10 -9.91 1.63
CA PHE A 65 -3.27 -11.09 1.80
C PHE A 65 -3.56 -12.11 0.71
N ARG A 66 -2.60 -12.98 0.45
CA ARG A 66 -2.74 -14.02 -0.56
C ARG A 66 -3.63 -15.14 -0.03
N HIS A 67 -4.78 -15.33 -0.66
CA HIS A 67 -5.71 -16.40 -0.35
C HIS A 67 -5.18 -17.75 -0.85
N TYR A 68 -5.73 -18.87 -0.34
CA TYR A 68 -5.28 -20.21 -0.73
C TYR A 68 -5.49 -20.53 -2.23
N CYS A 69 -6.42 -19.84 -2.89
CA CYS A 69 -6.64 -19.95 -4.34
C CYS A 69 -5.57 -19.22 -5.18
N GLY A 70 -4.62 -18.54 -4.54
CA GLY A 70 -3.52 -17.82 -5.19
C GLY A 70 -3.77 -16.33 -5.39
N SER A 71 -5.04 -15.88 -5.38
CA SER A 71 -5.42 -14.47 -5.55
C SER A 71 -5.26 -13.66 -4.26
N TYR A 72 -5.02 -12.36 -4.39
CA TYR A 72 -5.08 -11.43 -3.26
C TYR A 72 -6.53 -11.09 -2.91
N VAL A 73 -6.83 -11.07 -1.62
CA VAL A 73 -8.13 -10.67 -1.08
C VAL A 73 -7.94 -9.66 0.04
N TRP A 74 -8.91 -8.77 0.20
CA TRP A 74 -8.94 -7.80 1.29
C TRP A 74 -9.33 -8.46 2.61
N LEU A 75 -8.71 -8.03 3.70
CA LEU A 75 -9.18 -8.30 5.05
C LEU A 75 -10.60 -7.72 5.23
N GLU A 76 -11.54 -8.58 5.59
CA GLU A 76 -12.91 -8.21 5.90
C GLU A 76 -12.99 -7.69 7.34
N LEU A 77 -13.23 -6.40 7.52
CA LEU A 77 -13.16 -5.74 8.82
C LEU A 77 -14.21 -6.25 9.82
N LEU A 78 -15.38 -6.70 9.33
CA LEU A 78 -16.50 -7.14 10.17
C LEU A 78 -16.49 -8.65 10.48
N LYS A 79 -15.51 -9.40 9.94
CA LYS A 79 -15.40 -10.85 10.20
C LYS A 79 -14.30 -11.13 11.21
N PRO A 80 -14.47 -12.12 12.10
CA PRO A 80 -13.40 -12.61 12.96
C PRO A 80 -12.18 -13.06 12.15
N LEU A 81 -10.97 -12.81 12.66
CA LEU A 81 -9.73 -13.22 12.00
C LEU A 81 -9.67 -14.73 11.77
N THR A 82 -10.11 -15.52 12.75
CA THR A 82 -10.22 -16.99 12.67
C THR A 82 -11.07 -17.51 11.52
N LYS A 83 -12.00 -16.71 10.98
CA LYS A 83 -12.81 -17.11 9.82
C LYS A 83 -12.13 -16.81 8.48
N GLN A 84 -11.10 -15.97 8.48
CA GLN A 84 -10.41 -15.48 7.28
C GLN A 84 -9.02 -16.09 7.13
N ILE A 85 -8.33 -16.27 8.26
CA ILE A 85 -6.96 -16.77 8.36
C ILE A 85 -7.01 -18.27 8.59
N LYS A 86 -6.59 -19.03 7.58
CA LYS A 86 -6.52 -20.51 7.63
C LYS A 86 -5.09 -21.04 7.77
N ARG A 87 -4.10 -20.16 7.71
CA ARG A 87 -2.67 -20.49 7.71
C ARG A 87 -1.91 -19.47 8.57
N ASP A 88 -0.88 -19.95 9.25
CA ASP A 88 -0.09 -19.12 10.17
C ASP A 88 1.04 -18.35 9.46
N ASP A 89 1.36 -18.68 8.21
CA ASP A 89 2.46 -18.09 7.43
C ASP A 89 2.02 -16.97 6.46
N LEU A 90 0.88 -16.33 6.73
CA LEU A 90 0.37 -15.25 5.88
C LEU A 90 1.16 -13.94 6.05
N MET A 91 1.50 -13.33 4.92
CA MET A 91 1.96 -11.95 4.84
C MET A 91 0.79 -11.06 4.42
N PHE A 92 0.43 -10.11 5.28
CA PHE A 92 -0.49 -9.03 4.95
C PHE A 92 0.30 -7.88 4.32
N HIS A 93 -0.29 -7.21 3.34
CA HIS A 93 0.27 -6.03 2.72
C HIS A 93 -0.64 -4.86 3.06
N PHE A 94 -0.07 -3.83 3.69
CA PHE A 94 -0.75 -2.56 3.91
C PHE A 94 -0.66 -1.73 2.64
N ILE A 95 -1.80 -1.41 2.04
CA ILE A 95 -1.91 -0.85 0.69
C ILE A 95 -3.04 0.18 0.63
N VAL A 96 -2.95 1.13 -0.31
CA VAL A 96 -4.06 2.04 -0.61
C VAL A 96 -5.22 1.24 -1.22
N LYS A 97 -6.42 1.44 -0.68
CA LYS A 97 -7.66 0.79 -1.12
C LYS A 97 -8.56 1.73 -1.90
N PHE A 98 -8.64 3.00 -1.48
CA PHE A 98 -9.49 3.99 -2.11
C PHE A 98 -8.66 5.21 -2.51
N TYR A 99 -8.59 5.47 -3.81
CA TYR A 99 -7.84 6.60 -4.35
C TYR A 99 -8.80 7.79 -4.53
N PRO A 100 -8.61 8.91 -3.79
CA PRO A 100 -9.44 10.09 -3.96
C PRO A 100 -9.14 10.75 -5.31
N PRO A 101 -10.15 11.38 -5.96
CA PRO A 101 -9.94 12.12 -7.21
C PRO A 101 -9.06 13.37 -7.03
N ASP A 102 -9.02 13.91 -5.82
CA ASP A 102 -8.30 15.14 -5.46
C ASP A 102 -7.37 14.87 -4.26
N PRO A 103 -6.04 14.92 -4.44
CA PRO A 103 -5.04 14.82 -3.38
C PRO A 103 -5.19 15.88 -2.29
N GLY A 104 -5.81 17.03 -2.59
CA GLY A 104 -6.13 18.06 -1.61
C GLY A 104 -7.11 17.60 -0.52
N GLN A 105 -7.81 16.48 -0.74
CA GLN A 105 -8.64 15.85 0.29
C GLN A 105 -7.80 15.19 1.40
N LEU A 106 -6.56 14.77 1.09
CA LEU A 106 -5.65 14.19 2.06
C LEU A 106 -5.06 15.29 2.94
N GLN A 107 -5.56 15.44 4.17
CA GLN A 107 -5.19 16.55 5.04
C GLN A 107 -3.84 16.31 5.72
N LYS A 108 -3.52 15.05 6.05
CA LYS A 108 -2.29 14.74 6.80
C LYS A 108 -1.12 14.46 5.87
N GLU A 109 0.03 15.02 6.24
CA GLU A 109 1.29 14.82 5.53
C GLU A 109 1.66 13.34 5.46
N LEU A 110 1.55 12.60 6.57
CA LEU A 110 1.77 11.16 6.60
C LEU A 110 0.90 10.42 5.58
N THR A 111 -0.37 10.81 5.42
CA THR A 111 -1.27 10.18 4.45
C THR A 111 -0.76 10.42 3.03
N ARG A 112 -0.38 11.66 2.70
CA ARG A 112 0.19 11.99 1.37
C ARG A 112 1.48 11.24 1.10
N TYR A 113 2.35 11.12 2.10
CA TYR A 113 3.58 10.33 2.02
C TYR A 113 3.30 8.85 1.74
N LEU A 114 2.38 8.22 2.46
CA LEU A 114 1.98 6.83 2.20
C LEU A 114 1.40 6.67 0.78
N PHE A 115 0.60 7.62 0.31
CA PHE A 115 0.15 7.62 -1.08
C PHE A 115 1.32 7.77 -2.08
N ALA A 116 2.33 8.59 -1.79
CA ALA A 116 3.51 8.72 -2.63
C ALA A 116 4.29 7.40 -2.74
N LEU A 117 4.43 6.68 -1.61
CA LEU A 117 5.01 5.32 -1.60
C LEU A 117 4.18 4.33 -2.41
N GLN A 118 2.85 4.41 -2.34
CA GLN A 118 1.98 3.59 -3.20
C GLN A 118 2.22 3.86 -4.68
N ILE A 119 2.28 5.13 -5.09
CA ILE A 119 2.53 5.51 -6.49
C ILE A 119 3.90 5.01 -6.95
N LYS A 120 4.92 5.11 -6.10
CA LYS A 120 6.24 4.53 -6.35
C LYS A 120 6.16 3.00 -6.57
N GLN A 121 5.42 2.29 -5.73
CA GLN A 121 5.23 0.85 -5.88
C GLN A 121 4.51 0.53 -7.21
N ASP A 122 3.43 1.23 -7.51
CA ASP A 122 2.62 1.03 -8.71
C ASP A 122 3.41 1.35 -10.00
N LEU A 123 4.30 2.34 -9.98
CA LEU A 123 5.23 2.61 -11.07
C LEU A 123 6.24 1.47 -11.26
N SER A 124 6.85 1.01 -10.16
CA SER A 124 7.91 0.00 -10.19
C SER A 124 7.42 -1.37 -10.67
N ASN A 125 6.19 -1.75 -10.30
CA ASN A 125 5.58 -3.01 -10.66
C ASN A 125 4.80 -2.96 -11.99
N GLY A 126 4.68 -1.78 -12.60
CA GLY A 126 4.01 -1.56 -13.88
C GLY A 126 2.49 -1.46 -13.79
N SER A 127 1.89 -1.34 -12.60
CA SER A 127 0.44 -1.15 -12.45
C SER A 127 0.02 0.27 -12.86
N LEU A 128 0.85 1.27 -12.59
CA LEU A 128 0.63 2.65 -13.04
C LEU A 128 1.38 2.90 -14.35
N THR A 129 0.77 2.51 -15.48
CA THR A 129 1.35 2.79 -16.80
C THR A 129 1.09 4.23 -17.21
N CYS A 130 2.09 4.86 -17.82
CA CYS A 130 2.00 6.20 -18.38
C CYS A 130 3.08 6.42 -19.45
N ASN A 131 3.02 7.55 -20.15
CA ASN A 131 4.04 7.89 -21.13
C ASN A 131 5.38 8.26 -20.45
N ASP A 132 6.48 8.19 -21.21
CA ASP A 132 7.84 8.45 -20.73
C ASP A 132 8.04 9.83 -20.07
N ASN A 133 7.29 10.85 -20.50
CA ASN A 133 7.40 12.18 -19.89
C ASN A 133 6.78 12.20 -18.50
N SER A 134 5.58 11.62 -18.35
CA SER A 134 4.91 11.48 -17.06
C SER A 134 5.71 10.60 -16.11
N ALA A 135 6.21 9.45 -16.58
CA ALA A 135 7.04 8.55 -15.78
C ALA A 135 8.30 9.26 -15.26
N ALA A 136 9.04 9.94 -16.15
CA ALA A 136 10.25 10.66 -15.75
C ALA A 136 9.96 11.82 -14.78
N LEU A 137 8.83 12.52 -14.95
CA LEU A 137 8.41 13.58 -14.05
C LEU A 137 8.04 13.03 -12.66
N LEU A 138 7.29 11.95 -12.58
CA LEU A 138 6.94 11.30 -11.31
C LEU A 138 8.20 10.85 -10.56
N VAL A 139 9.11 10.15 -11.24
CA VAL A 139 10.37 9.71 -10.62
C VAL A 139 11.20 10.90 -10.14
N SER A 140 11.21 12.02 -10.86
CA SER A 140 11.94 13.21 -10.41
C SER A 140 11.41 13.83 -9.11
N HIS A 141 10.09 13.73 -8.84
CA HIS A 141 9.53 14.15 -7.55
C HIS A 141 9.89 13.15 -6.45
N LEU A 142 9.93 11.84 -6.74
CA LEU A 142 10.41 10.83 -5.81
C LEU A 142 11.89 11.05 -5.43
N LEU A 143 12.73 11.44 -6.39
CA LEU A 143 14.12 11.82 -6.09
C LEU A 143 14.17 13.03 -5.16
N GLN A 144 13.45 14.11 -5.47
CA GLN A 144 13.43 15.31 -4.63
C GLN A 144 12.98 14.99 -3.20
N ALA A 145 12.01 14.10 -3.03
CA ALA A 145 11.52 13.68 -1.71
C ALA A 145 12.54 12.81 -0.94
N GLU A 146 13.28 11.94 -1.63
CA GLU A 146 14.18 10.97 -0.99
C GLU A 146 15.61 11.50 -0.78
N ILE A 147 16.17 12.26 -1.73
CA ILE A 147 17.57 12.70 -1.74
C ILE A 147 17.75 14.23 -1.74
N GLY A 148 16.66 15.00 -1.78
CA GLY A 148 16.71 16.47 -1.76
C GLY A 148 17.13 17.05 -3.10
N ASP A 149 17.71 18.26 -3.08
CA ASP A 149 18.07 19.01 -4.29
C ASP A 149 19.04 18.24 -5.20
N TYR A 150 18.82 18.37 -6.51
CA TYR A 150 19.66 17.78 -7.56
C TYR A 150 21.17 18.01 -7.36
N VAL A 151 21.92 16.91 -7.39
CA VAL A 151 23.38 16.87 -7.48
C VAL A 151 23.75 15.78 -8.48
N GLU A 152 24.49 16.12 -9.54
CA GLU A 152 24.69 15.23 -10.68
C GLU A 152 25.27 13.86 -10.30
N GLU A 153 26.34 13.81 -9.51
CA GLU A 153 26.91 12.51 -9.09
C GLU A 153 25.96 11.71 -8.19
N LEU A 154 25.25 12.39 -7.27
CA LEU A 154 24.32 11.75 -6.33
C LEU A 154 23.14 11.13 -7.07
N ASP A 155 22.52 11.89 -7.99
CA ASP A 155 21.41 11.44 -8.83
C ASP A 155 21.78 10.21 -9.66
N MET A 156 22.93 10.24 -10.33
CA MET A 156 23.40 9.13 -11.15
C MET A 156 23.59 7.87 -10.29
N GLN A 157 24.31 7.99 -9.18
CA GLN A 157 24.53 6.88 -8.26
C GLN A 157 23.22 6.33 -7.70
N HIS A 158 22.27 7.20 -7.35
CA HIS A 158 20.98 6.78 -6.81
C HIS A 158 20.12 6.04 -7.84
N LEU A 159 20.05 6.54 -9.07
CA LEU A 159 19.33 5.91 -10.19
C LEU A 159 20.00 4.62 -10.70
N GLU A 160 21.29 4.42 -10.43
CA GLU A 160 21.95 3.13 -10.67
C GLU A 160 21.57 2.08 -9.62
N ASN A 161 21.50 2.49 -8.35
CA ASN A 161 21.25 1.58 -7.23
C ASN A 161 19.77 1.25 -7.00
N LYS A 162 18.84 2.08 -7.48
CA LYS A 162 17.42 1.95 -7.19
C LYS A 162 16.55 2.06 -8.43
N LYS A 163 15.65 1.10 -8.62
CA LYS A 163 14.68 1.08 -9.73
C LYS A 163 13.32 1.61 -9.31
N TYR A 164 12.83 2.61 -10.02
CA TYR A 164 11.50 3.21 -9.87
C TYR A 164 10.54 2.82 -10.97
N ILE A 165 11.06 2.48 -12.16
CA ILE A 165 10.28 2.11 -13.35
C ILE A 165 11.02 1.05 -14.18
N PRO A 166 10.32 0.20 -14.96
CA PRO A 166 10.95 -0.88 -15.73
C PRO A 166 11.99 -0.45 -16.79
N ASN A 167 11.81 0.71 -17.43
CA ASN A 167 12.67 1.22 -18.51
C ASN A 167 13.55 2.42 -18.06
N GLN A 168 13.93 2.45 -16.79
CA GLN A 168 14.55 3.61 -16.14
C GLN A 168 15.79 4.15 -16.85
N GLU A 169 16.71 3.29 -17.30
CA GLU A 169 17.98 3.66 -17.92
C GLU A 169 17.78 4.56 -19.14
N CYS A 170 16.77 4.27 -19.95
CA CYS A 170 16.38 5.07 -21.12
C CYS A 170 15.89 6.47 -20.73
N LEU A 171 15.37 6.62 -19.51
CA LEU A 171 14.76 7.85 -19.00
C LEU A 171 15.65 8.63 -18.02
N ASN A 172 16.79 8.08 -17.56
CA ASN A 172 17.68 8.73 -16.58
C ASN A 172 18.00 10.19 -16.90
N LYS A 173 18.42 10.50 -18.14
CA LYS A 173 18.71 11.88 -18.56
C LYS A 173 17.49 12.81 -18.45
N LYS A 174 16.30 12.28 -18.73
CA LYS A 174 15.04 13.02 -18.64
C LYS A 174 14.61 13.22 -17.18
N ILE A 175 14.76 12.20 -16.34
CA ILE A 175 14.51 12.25 -14.90
C ILE A 175 15.36 13.35 -14.25
N MET A 176 16.69 13.29 -14.46
CA MET A 176 17.63 14.29 -13.92
C MET A 176 17.33 15.71 -14.43
N ARG A 177 16.89 15.86 -15.70
CA ARG A 177 16.48 17.16 -16.24
C ARG A 177 15.26 17.74 -15.54
N PHE A 178 14.30 16.91 -15.13
CA PHE A 178 13.17 17.37 -14.32
C PHE A 178 13.59 17.65 -12.88
N HIS A 179 14.42 16.80 -12.28
CA HIS A 179 14.88 16.97 -10.90
C HIS A 179 15.59 18.31 -10.67
N LYS A 180 16.41 18.76 -11.62
CA LYS A 180 17.02 20.11 -11.64
C LYS A 180 16.05 21.27 -11.40
N ARG A 181 14.76 21.09 -11.71
CA ARG A 181 13.71 22.14 -11.62
C ARG A 181 13.01 22.17 -10.26
N HIS A 182 13.24 21.17 -9.41
CA HIS A 182 12.55 21.02 -8.13
C HIS A 182 13.32 21.61 -6.95
N ARG A 183 14.42 22.31 -7.22
CA ARG A 183 15.30 22.90 -6.21
C ARG A 183 14.53 23.69 -5.15
N GLY A 184 14.81 23.39 -3.89
CA GLY A 184 14.20 24.02 -2.72
C GLY A 184 12.86 23.45 -2.31
N GLN A 185 12.31 22.46 -3.03
CA GLN A 185 11.10 21.76 -2.60
C GLN A 185 11.43 20.82 -1.44
N THR A 186 10.60 20.90 -0.40
CA THR A 186 10.62 19.95 0.72
C THR A 186 10.04 18.59 0.30
N PRO A 187 10.31 17.51 1.05
CA PRO A 187 9.70 16.20 0.77
C PRO A 187 8.16 16.24 0.73
N ALA A 188 7.53 16.97 1.65
CA ALA A 188 6.07 17.11 1.67
C ALA A 188 5.51 17.83 0.43
N GLU A 189 6.22 18.82 -0.09
CA GLU A 189 5.85 19.50 -1.34
C GLU A 189 6.07 18.58 -2.56
N ALA A 190 7.17 17.83 -2.59
CA ALA A 190 7.45 16.87 -3.64
C ALA A 190 6.41 15.74 -3.69
N ASP A 191 6.02 15.19 -2.53
CA ASP A 191 4.94 14.21 -2.41
C ASP A 191 3.63 14.79 -2.94
N PHE A 192 3.29 16.03 -2.58
CA PHE A 192 2.08 16.69 -3.09
C PHE A 192 2.10 16.84 -4.62
N GLN A 193 3.22 17.29 -5.19
CA GLN A 193 3.36 17.42 -6.66
C GLN A 193 3.31 16.06 -7.37
N LEU A 194 3.90 15.02 -6.78
CA LEU A 194 3.79 13.66 -7.28
C LEU A 194 2.32 13.23 -7.42
N LEU A 195 1.50 13.47 -6.39
CA LEU A 195 0.09 13.13 -6.41
C LEU A 195 -0.72 13.97 -7.41
N GLU A 196 -0.38 15.26 -7.57
CA GLU A 196 -0.98 16.14 -8.58
C GLU A 196 -0.72 15.71 -10.02
N VAL A 197 0.45 15.11 -10.28
CA VAL A 197 0.77 14.51 -11.58
C VAL A 197 0.07 13.15 -11.72
N ALA A 198 0.16 12.30 -10.69
CA ALA A 198 -0.36 10.94 -10.72
C ALA A 198 -1.87 10.89 -10.95
N ARG A 199 -2.65 11.76 -10.30
CA ARG A 199 -4.12 11.78 -10.43
C ARG A 199 -4.64 12.05 -11.84
N LYS A 200 -3.80 12.60 -12.71
CA LYS A 200 -4.13 12.94 -14.10
C LYS A 200 -3.87 11.77 -15.06
N LEU A 201 -3.33 10.66 -14.55
CA LEU A 201 -3.06 9.46 -15.34
C LEU A 201 -4.30 8.56 -15.39
N ASP A 202 -4.56 7.98 -16.56
CA ASP A 202 -5.70 7.09 -16.78
C ASP A 202 -5.67 5.86 -15.87
N MET A 203 -4.47 5.40 -15.51
CA MET A 203 -4.25 4.22 -14.67
C MET A 203 -4.15 4.53 -13.17
N TYR A 204 -4.41 5.78 -12.76
CA TYR A 204 -4.37 6.18 -11.35
C TYR A 204 -5.42 5.42 -10.51
N GLY A 205 -4.94 4.63 -9.55
CA GLY A 205 -5.79 3.84 -8.67
C GLY A 205 -6.54 2.69 -9.36
N ILE A 206 -6.19 2.37 -10.61
CA ILE A 206 -6.83 1.30 -11.38
C ILE A 206 -6.19 -0.05 -11.01
N ARG A 207 -7.01 -0.98 -10.52
CA ARG A 207 -6.63 -2.39 -10.28
C ARG A 207 -7.51 -3.31 -11.13
N PRO A 208 -7.13 -3.60 -12.38
CA PRO A 208 -7.96 -4.38 -13.30
C PRO A 208 -8.10 -5.85 -12.83
N GLN A 209 -9.29 -6.40 -12.99
CA GLN A 209 -9.60 -7.81 -12.77
C GLN A 209 -10.02 -8.44 -14.09
N ALA A 210 -9.33 -9.50 -14.49
CA ALA A 210 -9.63 -10.22 -15.72
C ALA A 210 -11.04 -10.82 -15.66
N ALA A 211 -11.78 -10.66 -16.75
CA ALA A 211 -13.12 -11.17 -16.93
C ALA A 211 -13.38 -11.50 -18.41
N SER A 212 -14.56 -12.06 -18.69
CA SER A 212 -15.09 -12.24 -20.04
C SER A 212 -16.46 -11.59 -20.13
N ASP A 213 -16.77 -11.00 -21.28
CA ASP A 213 -18.12 -10.52 -21.55
C ASP A 213 -19.08 -11.66 -21.97
N GLY A 214 -20.33 -11.31 -22.32
CA GLY A 214 -21.34 -12.27 -22.75
C GLY A 214 -21.02 -12.99 -24.06
N GLU A 215 -20.08 -12.48 -24.85
CA GLU A 215 -19.64 -13.07 -26.13
C GLU A 215 -18.31 -13.84 -25.95
N GLY A 216 -17.77 -13.90 -24.74
CA GLY A 216 -16.51 -14.59 -24.42
C GLY A 216 -15.26 -13.76 -24.71
N MET A 217 -15.38 -12.48 -25.07
CA MET A 217 -14.25 -11.59 -25.28
C MET A 217 -13.55 -11.32 -23.94
N ARG A 218 -12.21 -11.41 -23.93
CA ARG A 218 -11.42 -11.10 -22.74
C ARG A 218 -11.41 -9.60 -22.49
N ILE A 219 -11.84 -9.22 -21.30
CA ILE A 219 -11.89 -7.84 -20.81
C ILE A 219 -11.22 -7.76 -19.43
N ASN A 220 -10.90 -6.56 -18.98
CA ASN A 220 -10.63 -6.30 -17.58
C ASN A 220 -11.68 -5.33 -17.01
N LEU A 221 -12.12 -5.60 -15.80
CA LEU A 221 -13.00 -4.71 -15.03
C LEU A 221 -12.20 -3.99 -13.96
N ALA A 222 -12.48 -2.72 -13.73
CA ALA A 222 -11.96 -2.00 -12.57
C ALA A 222 -13.05 -1.13 -11.94
N VAL A 223 -12.84 -0.71 -10.69
CA VAL A 223 -13.76 0.18 -9.99
C VAL A 223 -12.99 1.43 -9.56
N THR A 224 -13.60 2.59 -9.77
CA THR A 224 -13.07 3.90 -9.39
C THR A 224 -14.12 4.69 -8.63
N HIS A 225 -13.74 5.87 -8.12
CA HIS A 225 -14.68 6.83 -7.53
C HIS A 225 -15.79 7.25 -8.51
N SER A 226 -15.57 7.15 -9.83
CA SER A 226 -16.54 7.53 -10.88
C SER A 226 -17.42 6.36 -11.32
N GLY A 227 -17.13 5.12 -10.90
CA GLY A 227 -17.90 3.93 -11.26
C GLY A 227 -17.05 2.76 -11.77
N VAL A 228 -17.68 1.86 -12.52
CA VAL A 228 -17.06 0.65 -13.10
C VAL A 228 -16.47 0.99 -14.48
N LEU A 229 -15.23 0.57 -14.71
CA LEU A 229 -14.53 0.69 -15.98
C LEU A 229 -14.38 -0.68 -16.64
N VAL A 230 -14.41 -0.70 -17.97
CA VAL A 230 -14.20 -1.89 -18.80
C VAL A 230 -13.05 -1.61 -19.77
N PHE A 231 -12.01 -2.44 -19.72
CA PHE A 231 -10.85 -2.36 -20.61
C PHE A 231 -10.85 -3.56 -21.55
N GLN A 232 -10.75 -3.34 -22.86
CA GLN A 232 -10.56 -4.42 -23.82
C GLN A 232 -9.10 -4.85 -23.85
N VAL A 233 -8.85 -6.16 -23.78
CA VAL A 233 -7.49 -6.70 -23.92
C VAL A 233 -7.25 -6.98 -25.40
N TYR A 234 -6.54 -6.09 -26.08
CA TYR A 234 -6.05 -6.37 -27.44
C TYR A 234 -4.81 -7.26 -27.34
N THR A 235 -4.94 -8.53 -27.71
CA THR A 235 -3.78 -9.35 -28.07
C THR A 235 -3.34 -8.96 -29.48
N PHE A 236 -2.17 -8.34 -29.58
CA PHE A 236 -1.43 -8.21 -30.85
C PHE A 236 -0.61 -9.47 -31.11
#